data_AF-A0A1G2X8C4-F1
#
_entry.id   AF-A0A1G2X8C4-F1
#
_cell.length_a   1.000
_cell.length_b   1.000
_cell.length_c   1.000
_cell.angle_alpha   90.00
_cell.angle_beta   90.00
_cell.angle_gamma   90.00
#
_symmetry.space_group_name_H-M   'P 1'
#
loop_
_entity.id
_entity.type
_entity.pdbx_description
1 polymer ?
#
loop_
_entity_poly.entity_id
_entity_poly.type
_entity_poly.pdbx_seq_one_letter_code
_entity_poly.pdbx_strand_id
1 'polypeptide(L)'
;MTKEKEMIERNIELSAEFSRYLFKHPEIEAKIPMDAEIILLPEFDRELKEFKQKLGKDMEANGEKVVYVVIKDICPKTLSRIEKIELGAIIN
;
A
#
# COMPACT_ATOMS: atom_id res chain seq x y z
N MET A 1 3.45 -23.17 -3.34
CA MET A 1 4.27 -21.94 -3.24
C MET A 1 4.94 -21.95 -1.87
N THR A 2 6.14 -21.40 -1.70
CA THR A 2 6.72 -21.27 -0.34
C THR A 2 6.09 -20.08 0.37
N LYS A 3 5.93 -20.18 1.69
CA LYS A 3 5.35 -19.11 2.52
C LYS A 3 6.13 -17.79 2.40
N GLU A 4 7.45 -17.87 2.25
CA GLU A 4 8.32 -16.73 2.01
C GLU A 4 7.98 -16.01 0.69
N LYS A 5 7.78 -16.77 -0.39
CA LYS A 5 7.41 -16.20 -1.69
C LYS A 5 6.07 -15.47 -1.62
N GLU A 6 5.09 -16.03 -0.91
CA GLU A 6 3.79 -15.38 -0.69
C GLU A 6 3.91 -14.07 0.11
N MET A 7 4.79 -14.01 1.11
CA MET A 7 5.06 -12.77 1.85
C MET A 7 5.71 -11.70 0.95
N ILE A 8 6.66 -12.10 0.11
CA ILE A 8 7.33 -11.19 -0.84
C ILE A 8 6.33 -10.63 -1.84
N GLU A 9 5.48 -11.48 -2.43
CA GLU A 9 4.46 -11.07 -3.40
C GLU A 9 3.45 -10.08 -2.78
N ARG A 10 2.94 -10.37 -1.59
CA ARG A 10 2.05 -9.44 -0.85
C ARG A 10 2.72 -8.10 -0.57
N ASN A 11 4.01 -8.10 -0.23
CA ASN A 11 4.76 -6.88 0.03
C ASN A 11 4.95 -6.03 -1.23
N ILE A 12 5.34 -6.66 -2.35
CA ILE A 12 5.49 -5.98 -3.64
C ILE A 12 4.17 -5.37 -4.09
N GLU A 13 3.07 -6.13 -3.97
CA GLU A 13 1.74 -5.66 -4.32
C GLU A 13 1.33 -4.44 -3.49
N LEU A 14 1.47 -4.52 -2.16
CA LEU A 14 1.08 -3.44 -1.26
C LEU A 14 1.90 -2.16 -1.52
N SER A 15 3.20 -2.30 -1.76
CA SER A 15 4.07 -1.18 -2.11
C SER A 15 3.67 -0.54 -3.45
N ALA A 16 3.37 -1.35 -4.47
CA ALA A 16 2.94 -0.85 -5.76
C ALA A 16 1.60 -0.10 -5.69
N GLU A 17 0.66 -0.58 -4.88
CA GLU A 17 -0.63 0.10 -4.63
C GLU A 17 -0.45 1.39 -3.83
N PHE A 18 0.42 1.40 -2.82
CA PHE A 18 0.73 2.62 -2.08
C PHE A 18 1.37 3.68 -2.98
N SER A 19 2.31 3.32 -3.86
CA SER A 19 2.85 4.26 -4.86
C SER A 19 1.76 4.82 -5.78
N ARG A 20 0.83 3.98 -6.26
CA ARG A 20 -0.33 4.43 -7.05
C ARG A 20 -1.23 5.40 -6.29
N TYR A 21 -1.44 5.14 -5.00
CA TYR A 21 -2.23 6.00 -4.13
C TYR A 21 -1.58 7.38 -3.98
N LEU A 22 -0.27 7.44 -3.74
CA LEU A 22 0.45 8.71 -3.61
C LEU A 22 0.37 9.58 -4.88
N PHE A 23 0.41 8.99 -6.08
CA PHE A 23 0.22 9.75 -7.33
C PHE A 23 -1.11 10.52 -7.39
N LYS A 24 -2.16 9.98 -6.77
CA LYS A 24 -3.47 10.64 -6.68
C LYS A 24 -3.63 11.54 -5.46
N HIS A 25 -2.72 11.41 -4.49
CA HIS A 25 -2.76 12.05 -3.17
C HIS A 25 -1.41 12.66 -2.78
N PRO A 26 -0.86 13.62 -3.57
CA PRO A 26 0.46 14.21 -3.31
C PRO A 26 0.54 14.93 -1.96
N GLU A 27 -0.59 15.36 -1.38
CA GLU A 27 -0.68 15.95 -0.05
C GLU A 27 -0.27 15.00 1.08
N ILE A 28 -0.27 13.69 0.82
CA ILE A 28 0.18 12.67 1.77
C ILE A 28 1.69 12.50 1.65
N GLU A 29 2.22 12.42 0.43
CA GLU A 29 3.65 12.35 0.17
C GLU A 29 4.39 13.55 0.79
N ALA A 30 3.83 14.76 0.66
CA ALA A 30 4.40 15.98 1.23
C ALA A 30 4.53 15.97 2.77
N LYS A 31 3.82 15.06 3.47
CA LYS A 31 3.91 14.90 4.93
C LYS A 31 4.95 13.86 5.36
N ILE A 32 5.46 13.06 4.42
CA ILE A 32 6.46 12.03 4.70
C ILE A 32 7.85 12.68 4.66
N PRO A 33 8.63 12.62 5.74
CA PRO A 33 9.99 13.14 5.74
C PRO A 33 10.88 12.37 4.76
N MET A 34 11.72 13.09 4.00
CA MET A 34 12.63 12.47 3.01
C MET A 34 13.65 11.50 3.63
N ASP A 35 13.97 11.68 4.91
CA ASP A 35 14.93 10.91 5.68
C ASP A 35 14.27 9.78 6.50
N ALA A 36 12.99 9.50 6.26
CA ALA A 36 12.25 8.49 7.00
C ALA A 36 12.03 7.20 6.19
N GLU A 37 12.16 6.09 6.89
CA GLU A 37 11.80 4.77 6.41
C GLU A 37 10.29 4.55 6.54
N ILE A 38 9.65 4.07 5.48
CA ILE A 38 8.19 3.88 5.43
C ILE A 38 7.85 2.42 5.74
N ILE A 39 7.04 2.21 6.77
CA ILE A 39 6.51 0.89 7.13
C ILE A 39 5.00 0.85 6.87
N LEU A 40 4.60 0.11 5.83
CA LEU A 40 3.18 -0.08 5.48
C LEU A 40 2.53 -1.12 6.39
N LEU A 41 1.49 -0.76 7.13
CA LEU A 41 0.77 -1.63 8.07
C LEU A 41 -0.64 -1.94 7.56
N PRO A 42 -0.86 -3.06 6.86
CA PRO A 42 -2.19 -3.44 6.38
C PRO A 42 -3.07 -3.98 7.52
N GLU A 43 -4.23 -3.39 7.78
CA GLU A 43 -5.15 -3.88 8.82
C GLU A 43 -5.87 -5.17 8.44
N PHE A 44 -6.04 -5.39 7.13
CA PHE A 44 -6.64 -6.59 6.54
C PHE A 44 -5.69 -7.79 6.48
N ASP A 45 -4.41 -7.63 6.84
CA ASP A 45 -3.42 -8.70 6.86
C ASP A 45 -2.63 -8.70 8.17
N ARG A 46 -3.19 -9.38 9.18
CA ARG A 46 -2.64 -9.41 10.54
C ARG A 46 -1.21 -9.95 10.59
N GLU A 47 -0.92 -11.00 9.84
CA GLU A 47 0.41 -11.62 9.83
C GLU A 47 1.46 -10.63 9.28
N LEU A 48 1.16 -9.99 8.15
CA LEU A 48 2.07 -9.02 7.56
C LEU A 48 2.20 -7.76 8.44
N LYS A 49 1.13 -7.33 9.09
CA LYS A 49 1.13 -6.20 10.04
C LYS A 49 2.04 -6.47 11.23
N GLU A 50 1.92 -7.62 11.89
CA GLU A 50 2.73 -7.97 13.06
C GLU A 50 4.22 -8.05 12.70
N PHE A 51 4.54 -8.70 11.56
CA PHE A 51 5.91 -8.77 11.06
C PHE A 51 6.51 -7.37 10.80
N LYS A 52 5.77 -6.52 10.10
CA LYS A 52 6.22 -5.16 9.74
C LYS A 52 6.31 -4.23 10.95
N GLN A 53 5.41 -4.38 11.93
CA GLN A 53 5.51 -3.64 13.19
C GLN A 53 6.79 -3.96 13.95
N LYS A 54 7.18 -5.24 14.00
CA LYS A 54 8.45 -5.63 14.62
C LYS A 54 9.64 -5.02 13.86
N LEU A 55 9.66 -5.14 12.53
CA LEU A 55 10.70 -4.55 11.69
C LEU A 55 10.87 -3.05 11.95
N GLY A 56 9.77 -2.29 11.93
CA GLY A 56 9.84 -0.85 12.19
C GLY A 56 10.37 -0.52 13.58
N LYS A 57 9.98 -1.29 14.62
CA LYS A 57 10.50 -1.08 15.99
C LYS A 57 11.99 -1.37 16.09
N ASP A 58 12.46 -2.40 15.38
CA ASP A 58 13.88 -2.73 15.34
C ASP A 58 14.68 -1.59 14.65
N MET A 59 14.13 -0.96 13.61
CA MET A 59 14.71 0.21 12.94
C MET A 59 14.73 1.45 13.84
N GLU A 60 13.61 1.74 14.54
CA GLU A 60 13.55 2.81 15.54
C GLU A 60 14.60 2.61 16.65
N ALA A 61 14.79 1.37 17.11
CA ALA A 61 15.80 1.03 18.12
C ALA A 61 17.24 1.24 17.61
N ASN A 62 17.47 1.17 16.30
CA ASN A 62 18.74 1.49 15.66
C ASN A 62 18.92 2.99 15.38
N GLY A 63 17.95 3.83 15.75
CA GLY A 63 17.98 5.27 15.56
C GLY A 63 17.48 5.74 14.19
N GLU A 64 16.91 4.84 13.39
CA GLU A 64 16.28 5.19 12.13
C GLU A 64 14.95 5.90 12.37
N LYS A 65 14.65 6.89 11.52
CA LYS A 65 13.37 7.60 11.57
C LYS A 65 12.34 6.79 10.81
N VAL A 66 11.29 6.33 11.48
CA VAL A 66 10.27 5.46 10.87
C VAL A 66 8.93 6.19 10.79
N VAL A 67 8.26 6.07 9.64
CA VAL A 67 6.87 6.49 9.45
C VAL A 67 6.00 5.26 9.21
N TYR A 68 5.06 5.03 10.13
CA TYR A 68 4.07 3.98 9.99
C TYR A 68 2.86 4.48 9.19
N VAL A 69 2.60 3.84 8.06
CA VAL A 69 1.42 4.11 7.23
C VAL A 69 0.40 3.00 7.44
N VAL A 70 -0.69 3.30 8.13
CA VAL A 70 -1.77 2.33 8.36
C VAL A 70 -2.70 2.30 7.15
N ILE A 71 -2.77 1.15 6.49
CA ILE A 71 -3.65 0.91 5.35
C ILE A 71 -4.83 0.10 5.86
N LYS A 72 -5.98 0.78 6.00
CA LYS A 72 -7.19 0.17 6.58
C LYS A 72 -7.80 -0.88 5.67
N ASP A 73 -7.92 -0.54 4.39
CA ASP A 73 -8.60 -1.36 3.39
C ASP A 73 -7.95 -1.18 2.02
N ILE A 74 -8.17 -2.15 1.13
CA ILE A 74 -7.78 -2.07 -0.28
C ILE A 74 -8.98 -2.37 -1.17
N CYS A 75 -9.12 -1.60 -2.25
CA CYS A 75 -10.17 -1.86 -3.23
C CYS A 75 -9.95 -3.23 -3.91
N PRO A 76 -11.00 -4.05 -4.09
CA PRO A 76 -10.90 -5.28 -4.86
C PRO A 76 -10.42 -5.00 -6.29
N LYS A 77 -9.49 -5.83 -6.78
CA LYS A 77 -8.97 -5.75 -8.17
C LYS A 77 -10.06 -5.87 -9.25
N THR A 78 -11.21 -6.42 -8.88
CA THR A 78 -12.35 -6.67 -9.77
C THR A 78 -13.27 -5.47 -9.96
N LEU A 79 -13.01 -4.35 -9.28
CA LEU A 79 -13.81 -3.13 -9.48
C LEU A 79 -13.60 -2.54 -10.87
N SER A 80 -14.70 -2.09 -11.48
CA SER A 80 -14.68 -1.40 -12.77
C SER A 80 -13.89 -0.09 -12.69
N ARG A 81 -13.13 0.22 -13.76
CA ARG A 81 -12.41 1.48 -13.93
C ARG A 81 -13.17 2.50 -14.80
N ILE A 82 -14.42 2.19 -15.15
CA ILE A 82 -15.23 3.03 -16.03
C ILE A 82 -15.68 4.27 -15.25
N GLU A 83 -15.20 5.45 -15.65
CA GLU A 83 -15.60 6.73 -15.04
C GLU A 83 -16.89 7.30 -15.66
N LYS A 84 -17.12 7.03 -16.95
CA LYS A 84 -18.31 7.47 -17.69
C LYS A 84 -18.70 6.40 -18.70
N ILE A 85 -19.99 6.09 -18.76
CA ILE A 85 -20.56 5.15 -19.72
C ILE A 85 -21.77 5.79 -20.36
N GLU A 86 -21.90 5.63 -21.68
CA GLU A 86 -23.08 6.02 -22.43
C GLU A 86 -23.56 4.82 -23.24
N LEU A 87 -24.87 4.56 -23.24
CA LEU A 87 -25.50 3.51 -24.03
C LEU A 87 -26.14 4.15 -25.26
N GLY A 88 -25.73 3.72 -26.45
CA GLY A 88 -26.31 4.15 -27.72
C GLY A 88 -26.30 3.01 -28.74
N ALA A 89 -27.30 2.98 -29.62
CA ALA A 89 -27.20 2.18 -30.82
C ALA A 89 -26.19 2.87 -31.75
N ILE A 90 -25.07 2.21 -32.08
CA ILE A 90 -24.21 2.65 -33.17
C ILE A 90 -25.01 2.41 -34.46
N ILE A 91 -25.80 3.40 -34.85
CA ILE A 91 -26.47 3.40 -36.15
C ILE A 91 -25.45 4.02 -37.11
N ASN A 92 -24.78 3.14 -37.88
CA ASN A 92 -23.93 3.55 -39.00
C ASN A 92 -24.75 4.21 -40.10
#